data_AF-A0A8E4XUL8-F1
#
_entry.id   AF-A0A8E4XUL8-F1
#
_cell.length_a   1.000
_cell.length_b   1.000
_cell.length_c   1.000
_cell.angle_alpha   90.00
_cell.angle_beta   90.00
_cell.angle_gamma   90.00
#
_symmetry.space_group_name_H-M   'P 1'
#
loop_
_entity.id
_entity.type
_entity.pdbx_description
1 polymer ?
#
loop_
_entity_poly.entity_id
_entity_poly.type
_entity_poly.pdbx_seq_one_letter_code
_entity_poly.pdbx_strand_id
1 'polypeptide(L)'
;LSDTAHHHLALAVLFIVAGHMYRTNWGIGHSMKEILEAHKGPFTGAGHTGLYEILTTSWHAQLAINLAMMGSLSIIVAHHMYAMPPYPYIATDYATQLSLFTHHMWIGGFCVVGGSAHGAIFMVRDYNPAKNYNNLLDRVVRHRDSIISHLNWVCIFLGFHSFGLYIHNDTMRALGRAPDMFSDTGIPLKPIFAQAIQNLHLLAPGSTAPNALTTAS
;
A
#
# COMPACT_ATOMS: atom_id res chain seq x y z
N LEU A 1 -12.73 3.31 -24.24
CA LEU A 1 -11.80 2.31 -24.85
C LEU A 1 -10.62 2.97 -25.58
N SER A 2 -10.78 4.12 -26.25
CA SER A 2 -9.63 4.90 -26.75
C SER A 2 -8.64 5.23 -25.63
N ASP A 3 -9.15 5.67 -24.47
CA ASP A 3 -8.32 6.04 -23.32
C ASP A 3 -7.56 4.85 -22.76
N THR A 4 -8.19 3.67 -22.71
CA THR A 4 -7.51 2.44 -22.30
C THR A 4 -6.41 2.07 -23.29
N ALA A 5 -6.61 2.23 -24.60
CA ALA A 5 -5.56 1.98 -25.58
C ALA A 5 -4.37 2.94 -25.41
N HIS A 6 -4.63 4.24 -25.21
CA HIS A 6 -3.59 5.22 -24.94
C HIS A 6 -2.85 4.93 -23.61
N HIS A 7 -3.59 4.56 -22.56
CA HIS A 7 -3.01 4.13 -21.28
C HIS A 7 -2.04 2.96 -21.45
N HIS A 8 -2.44 1.91 -22.17
CA HIS A 8 -1.57 0.75 -22.41
C HIS A 8 -0.36 1.10 -23.27
N LEU A 9 -0.50 1.98 -24.26
CA LEU A 9 0.62 2.46 -25.06
C LEU A 9 1.64 3.20 -24.19
N ALA A 10 1.18 4.11 -23.34
CA ALA A 10 2.04 4.85 -22.42
C ALA A 10 2.76 3.92 -21.43
N LEU A 11 2.05 2.94 -20.85
CA LEU A 11 2.65 1.93 -19.99
C LEU A 11 3.66 1.05 -20.72
N ALA A 12 3.37 0.64 -21.96
CA ALA A 12 4.30 -0.15 -22.76
C ALA A 12 5.62 0.59 -22.96
N VAL A 13 5.57 1.88 -23.35
CA VAL A 13 6.77 2.72 -23.46
C VAL A 13 7.50 2.83 -22.13
N LEU A 14 6.79 3.11 -21.03
CA LEU A 14 7.37 3.23 -19.71
C LEU A 14 8.10 1.94 -19.28
N PHE A 15 7.46 0.77 -19.42
CA PHE A 15 8.04 -0.50 -19.02
C PHE A 15 9.18 -0.95 -19.93
N ILE A 16 9.13 -0.66 -21.23
CA ILE A 16 10.25 -0.92 -22.14
C ILE A 16 11.46 -0.09 -21.72
N VAL A 17 11.30 1.21 -21.50
CA VAL A 17 12.40 2.09 -21.06
C VAL A 17 12.94 1.64 -19.70
N ALA A 18 12.08 1.36 -18.73
CA ALA A 18 12.48 0.87 -17.41
C ALA A 18 13.24 -0.46 -17.46
N GLY A 19 12.89 -1.35 -18.41
CA GLY A 19 13.55 -2.63 -18.63
C GLY A 19 15.03 -2.54 -19.03
N HIS A 20 15.51 -1.37 -19.45
CA HIS A 20 16.90 -1.13 -19.87
C HIS A 20 17.77 -0.47 -18.78
N MET A 21 17.28 -0.32 -17.55
CA MET A 21 18.02 0.33 -16.46
C MET A 21 19.21 -0.51 -15.95
N TYR A 22 19.10 -1.84 -15.95
CA TYR A 22 20.05 -2.71 -15.27
C TYR A 22 21.19 -3.19 -16.18
N ARG A 23 22.41 -3.16 -15.64
CA ARG A 23 23.63 -3.56 -16.35
C ARG A 23 23.60 -5.06 -16.66
N THR A 24 23.90 -5.40 -17.91
CA THR A 24 24.03 -6.78 -18.39
C THR A 24 25.38 -6.95 -19.10
N ASN A 25 25.50 -7.90 -20.03
CA ASN A 25 26.76 -8.27 -20.69
C ASN A 25 27.39 -7.14 -21.53
N TRP A 26 26.63 -6.10 -21.87
CA TRP A 26 27.10 -4.98 -22.70
C TRP A 26 27.67 -3.80 -21.88
N GLY A 27 27.85 -3.94 -20.58
CA GLY A 27 28.53 -2.95 -19.73
C GLY A 27 27.77 -1.65 -19.42
N ILE A 28 26.69 -1.34 -20.15
CA ILE A 28 25.83 -0.16 -19.94
C ILE A 28 24.72 -0.49 -18.94
N GLY A 29 24.44 0.44 -18.01
CA GLY A 29 23.37 0.35 -17.00
C GLY A 29 23.89 0.28 -15.56
N HIS A 30 22.99 0.05 -14.62
CA HIS A 30 23.30 0.00 -13.18
C HIS A 30 23.35 -1.43 -12.63
N SER A 31 24.29 -1.71 -11.74
CA SER A 31 24.26 -2.93 -10.92
C SER A 31 23.34 -2.71 -9.71
N MET A 32 22.41 -3.63 -9.47
CA MET A 32 21.50 -3.54 -8.32
C MET A 32 22.26 -3.54 -6.99
N LYS A 33 23.33 -4.34 -6.89
CA LYS A 33 24.19 -4.38 -5.70
C LYS A 33 24.88 -3.04 -5.47
N GLU A 34 25.46 -2.43 -6.51
CA GLU A 34 26.10 -1.11 -6.43
C GLU A 34 25.09 -0.04 -5.98
N ILE A 35 23.87 -0.05 -6.56
CA ILE A 35 22.80 0.86 -6.15
C ILE A 35 22.51 0.69 -4.66
N LEU A 36 22.23 -0.53 -4.19
CA LEU A 36 21.89 -0.79 -2.79
C LEU A 36 23.00 -0.32 -1.85
N GLU A 37 24.24 -0.73 -2.10
CA GLU A 37 25.38 -0.43 -1.23
C GLU A 37 25.77 1.06 -1.22
N ALA A 38 25.42 1.82 -2.27
CA ALA A 38 25.61 3.26 -2.31
C ALA A 38 24.62 4.02 -1.39
N HIS A 39 23.44 3.45 -1.10
CA HIS A 39 22.42 4.11 -0.30
C HIS A 39 22.62 3.84 1.20
N LYS A 40 23.42 4.70 1.83
CA LYS A 40 23.73 4.70 3.27
C LYS A 40 23.56 6.10 3.82
N GLY A 41 23.13 6.20 5.08
CA GLY A 41 22.89 7.48 5.75
C GLY A 41 23.39 7.49 7.19
N PRO A 42 23.46 8.68 7.82
CA PRO A 42 24.03 8.84 9.16
C PRO A 42 23.26 8.06 10.24
N PHE A 43 21.98 7.78 10.02
CA PHE A 43 21.13 7.06 10.98
C PHE A 43 21.01 5.55 10.71
N THR A 44 21.39 5.09 9.51
CA THR A 44 21.07 3.75 9.01
C THR A 44 22.28 2.81 8.94
N GLY A 45 23.44 3.24 9.44
CA GLY A 45 24.63 2.40 9.53
C GLY A 45 25.10 1.93 8.15
N ALA A 46 25.19 0.61 7.96
CA ALA A 46 25.57 0.02 6.68
C ALA A 46 24.47 0.08 5.60
N GLY A 47 23.32 0.70 5.88
CA GLY A 47 22.24 0.89 4.90
C GLY A 47 21.76 -0.44 4.32
N HIS A 48 21.72 -0.54 2.99
CA HIS A 48 21.17 -1.72 2.29
C HIS A 48 22.20 -2.83 2.02
N THR A 49 23.42 -2.76 2.57
CA THR A 49 24.42 -3.83 2.43
C THR A 49 23.83 -5.19 2.85
N GLY A 50 24.05 -6.23 2.05
CA GLY A 50 23.56 -7.60 2.32
C GLY A 50 22.16 -7.89 1.79
N LEU A 51 21.37 -6.89 1.40
CA LEU A 51 20.01 -7.12 0.86
C LEU A 51 20.04 -7.78 -0.52
N TYR A 52 21.02 -7.45 -1.36
CA TYR A 52 21.20 -8.11 -2.65
C TYR A 52 21.43 -9.61 -2.46
N GLU A 53 22.33 -9.98 -1.54
CA GLU A 53 22.60 -11.37 -1.19
C GLU A 53 21.35 -12.07 -0.65
N ILE A 54 20.59 -11.44 0.25
CA ILE A 54 19.34 -12.01 0.76
C ILE A 54 18.36 -12.33 -0.38
N LEU A 55 18.11 -11.36 -1.26
CA LEU A 55 17.11 -11.48 -2.32
C LEU A 55 17.54 -12.37 -3.49
N THR A 56 18.84 -12.67 -3.60
CA THR A 56 19.35 -13.62 -4.60
C THR A 56 19.49 -15.04 -4.05
N THR A 57 19.49 -15.23 -2.73
CA THR A 57 19.73 -16.55 -2.10
C THR A 57 18.51 -17.14 -1.39
N SER A 58 17.60 -16.31 -0.87
CA SER A 58 16.39 -16.78 -0.19
C SER A 58 15.14 -16.62 -1.07
N TRP A 59 14.54 -17.76 -1.41
CA TRP A 59 13.23 -17.78 -2.06
C TRP A 59 12.12 -17.26 -1.15
N HIS A 60 12.23 -17.50 0.17
CA HIS A 60 11.24 -16.99 1.13
C HIS A 60 11.28 -15.47 1.25
N ALA A 61 12.47 -14.85 1.19
CA ALA A 61 12.59 -13.39 1.17
C ALA A 61 11.91 -12.78 -0.07
N GLN A 62 12.16 -13.35 -1.26
CA GLN A 62 11.51 -12.92 -2.50
C GLN A 62 10.00 -13.12 -2.45
N LEU A 63 9.54 -14.30 -2.04
CA LEU A 63 8.12 -14.61 -1.96
C LEU A 63 7.40 -13.70 -0.96
N ALA A 64 8.03 -13.36 0.16
CA ALA A 64 7.49 -12.43 1.14
C ALA A 64 7.18 -11.05 0.54
N ILE A 65 8.14 -10.47 -0.18
CA ILE A 65 7.98 -9.16 -0.84
C ILE A 65 6.93 -9.25 -1.96
N ASN A 66 7.01 -10.28 -2.80
CA ASN A 66 6.10 -10.44 -3.93
C ASN A 66 4.65 -10.61 -3.47
N LEU A 67 4.39 -11.39 -2.42
CA LEU A 67 3.04 -11.56 -1.87
C LEU A 67 2.53 -10.30 -1.19
N ALA A 68 3.39 -9.57 -0.45
CA ALA A 68 3.02 -8.29 0.14
C ALA A 68 2.58 -7.29 -0.95
N MET A 69 3.40 -7.14 -2.01
CA MET A 69 3.11 -6.22 -3.11
C MET A 69 1.91 -6.66 -3.95
N MET A 70 1.80 -7.94 -4.28
CA MET A 70 0.68 -8.49 -5.06
C MET A 70 -0.64 -8.39 -4.30
N GLY A 71 -0.62 -8.66 -3.00
CA GLY A 71 -1.79 -8.53 -2.15
C GLY A 71 -2.27 -7.08 -2.06
N SER A 72 -1.35 -6.14 -1.84
CA SER A 72 -1.66 -4.71 -1.88
C SER A 72 -2.15 -4.26 -3.26
N LEU A 73 -1.57 -4.76 -4.35
CA LEU A 73 -2.03 -4.46 -5.70
C LEU A 73 -3.46 -4.97 -5.93
N SER A 74 -3.81 -6.18 -5.48
CA SER A 74 -5.18 -6.70 -5.58
C SER A 74 -6.19 -5.79 -4.85
N ILE A 75 -5.84 -5.27 -3.68
CA ILE A 75 -6.67 -4.28 -2.94
C ILE A 75 -6.83 -2.99 -3.74
N ILE A 76 -5.75 -2.47 -4.34
CA ILE A 76 -5.80 -1.28 -5.20
C ILE A 76 -6.69 -1.52 -6.42
N VAL A 77 -6.59 -2.70 -7.05
CA VAL A 77 -7.45 -3.10 -8.16
C VAL A 77 -8.91 -3.08 -7.75
N ALA A 78 -9.26 -3.60 -6.57
CA ALA A 78 -10.63 -3.53 -6.04
C ALA A 78 -11.12 -2.08 -5.98
N HIS A 79 -10.33 -1.19 -5.36
CA HIS A 79 -10.67 0.23 -5.22
C HIS A 79 -10.78 0.98 -6.56
N HIS A 80 -9.89 0.70 -7.51
CA HIS A 80 -9.92 1.35 -8.81
C HIS A 80 -11.09 0.84 -9.67
N MET A 81 -11.38 -0.46 -9.67
CA MET A 81 -12.40 -1.03 -10.57
C MET A 81 -13.82 -0.62 -10.20
N TYR A 82 -14.13 -0.41 -8.92
CA TYR A 82 -15.49 0.01 -8.53
C TYR A 82 -15.74 1.50 -8.82
N ALA A 83 -14.70 2.34 -8.68
CA ALA A 83 -14.81 3.78 -8.88
C ALA A 83 -14.54 4.21 -10.33
N MET A 84 -13.78 3.42 -11.10
CA MET A 84 -13.49 3.64 -12.52
C MET A 84 -13.81 2.36 -13.33
N PRO A 85 -15.09 2.05 -13.58
CA PRO A 85 -15.52 0.79 -14.20
C PRO A 85 -14.91 0.60 -15.60
N PRO A 86 -14.00 -0.38 -15.81
CA PRO A 86 -13.20 -0.44 -17.03
C PRO A 86 -13.90 -1.19 -18.18
N TYR A 87 -15.02 -1.86 -17.91
CA TYR A 87 -15.73 -2.70 -18.88
C TYR A 87 -17.11 -2.11 -19.26
N PRO A 88 -17.57 -2.29 -20.50
CA PRO A 88 -18.91 -1.89 -20.90
C PRO A 88 -19.99 -2.53 -20.01
N TYR A 89 -20.98 -1.74 -19.61
CA TYR A 89 -22.17 -2.17 -18.83
C TYR A 89 -21.90 -2.71 -17.41
N ILE A 90 -20.64 -2.81 -16.97
CA ILE A 90 -20.30 -3.34 -15.65
C ILE A 90 -20.68 -2.39 -14.50
N ALA A 91 -20.83 -1.09 -14.76
CA ALA A 91 -21.18 -0.10 -13.74
C ALA A 91 -22.64 -0.25 -13.23
N THR A 92 -23.54 -0.71 -14.11
CA THR A 92 -24.96 -0.92 -13.79
C THR A 92 -25.26 -2.32 -13.26
N ASP A 93 -24.33 -3.26 -13.43
CA ASP A 93 -24.42 -4.59 -12.83
C ASP A 93 -23.83 -4.57 -11.41
N TYR A 94 -24.68 -4.24 -10.45
CA TYR A 94 -24.29 -4.11 -9.04
C TYR A 94 -23.79 -5.42 -8.42
N ALA A 95 -24.32 -6.57 -8.86
CA ALA A 95 -23.87 -7.86 -8.35
C ALA A 95 -22.41 -8.09 -8.76
N THR A 96 -22.08 -7.85 -10.03
CA THR A 96 -20.70 -7.97 -10.51
C THR A 96 -19.74 -7.01 -9.80
N GLN A 97 -20.13 -5.74 -9.59
CA GLN A 97 -19.30 -4.77 -8.86
C GLN A 97 -18.99 -5.21 -7.43
N LEU A 98 -20.04 -5.59 -6.67
CA LEU A 98 -19.89 -6.03 -5.28
C LEU A 98 -19.03 -7.29 -5.20
N SER A 99 -19.26 -8.26 -6.10
CA SER A 99 -18.52 -9.51 -6.15
C SER A 99 -17.05 -9.29 -6.47
N LEU A 100 -16.72 -8.51 -7.51
CA LEU A 100 -15.33 -8.25 -7.89
C LEU A 100 -14.57 -7.47 -6.81
N PHE A 101 -15.19 -6.44 -6.22
CA PHE A 101 -14.59 -5.69 -5.13
C PHE A 101 -14.25 -6.63 -3.95
N THR A 102 -15.24 -7.38 -3.48
CA THR A 102 -15.08 -8.29 -2.33
C THR A 102 -14.05 -9.39 -2.63
N HIS A 103 -14.09 -9.96 -3.83
CA HIS A 103 -13.16 -10.99 -4.29
C HIS A 103 -11.70 -10.51 -4.24
N HIS A 104 -11.41 -9.35 -4.86
CA HIS A 104 -10.08 -8.80 -4.90
C HIS A 104 -9.57 -8.32 -3.52
N MET A 105 -10.46 -7.83 -2.66
CA MET A 105 -10.13 -7.50 -1.27
C MET A 105 -9.70 -8.74 -0.48
N TRP A 106 -10.42 -9.86 -0.61
CA TRP A 106 -10.08 -11.10 0.10
C TRP A 106 -8.77 -11.70 -0.41
N ILE A 107 -8.58 -11.82 -1.73
CA ILE A 107 -7.31 -12.27 -2.30
C ILE A 107 -6.16 -11.40 -1.79
N GLY A 108 -6.36 -10.07 -1.79
CA GLY A 108 -5.38 -9.14 -1.29
C GLY A 108 -5.01 -9.38 0.18
N GLY A 109 -6.02 -9.55 1.04
CA GLY A 109 -5.81 -9.88 2.46
C GLY A 109 -5.03 -11.18 2.66
N PHE A 110 -5.40 -12.26 1.95
CA PHE A 110 -4.68 -13.53 2.03
C PHE A 110 -3.22 -13.40 1.58
N CYS A 111 -2.95 -12.71 0.48
CA CYS A 111 -1.60 -12.49 -0.02
C CYS A 111 -0.75 -11.64 0.94
N VAL A 112 -1.29 -10.55 1.50
CA VAL A 112 -0.55 -9.71 2.47
C VAL A 112 -0.16 -10.51 3.72
N VAL A 113 -1.09 -11.31 4.27
CA VAL A 113 -0.80 -12.18 5.41
C VAL A 113 0.21 -13.27 5.03
N GLY A 114 0.09 -13.85 3.84
CA GLY A 114 1.05 -14.81 3.30
C GLY A 114 2.46 -14.21 3.14
N GLY A 115 2.57 -12.94 2.74
CA GLY A 115 3.82 -12.20 2.69
C GLY A 115 4.49 -12.11 4.07
N SER A 116 3.72 -11.75 5.09
CA SER A 116 4.21 -11.74 6.49
C SER A 116 4.64 -13.13 6.98
N ALA A 117 3.89 -14.19 6.63
CA ALA A 117 4.24 -15.56 6.98
C ALA A 117 5.58 -15.98 6.36
N HIS A 118 5.79 -15.70 5.07
CA HIS A 118 7.07 -15.98 4.41
C HIS A 118 8.21 -15.09 4.92
N GLY A 119 7.92 -13.86 5.33
CA GLY A 119 8.89 -13.00 6.03
C GLY A 119 9.37 -13.63 7.34
N ALA A 120 8.46 -14.18 8.14
CA ALA A 120 8.83 -14.92 9.36
C ALA A 120 9.61 -16.21 9.06
N ILE A 121 9.22 -16.97 8.03
CA ILE A 121 9.95 -18.17 7.61
C ILE A 121 11.38 -17.82 7.18
N PHE A 122 11.55 -16.73 6.41
CA PHE A 122 12.86 -16.19 6.06
C PHE A 122 13.70 -15.88 7.31
N MET A 123 13.14 -15.17 8.29
CA MET A 123 13.84 -14.82 9.53
C MET A 123 14.31 -16.03 10.35
N VAL A 124 13.61 -17.16 10.24
CA VAL A 124 13.96 -18.40 10.96
C VAL A 124 14.97 -19.25 10.20
N ARG A 125 14.79 -19.40 8.89
CA ARG A 125 15.55 -20.38 8.09
C ARG A 125 16.77 -19.81 7.39
N ASP A 126 16.64 -18.60 6.84
CA ASP A 126 17.58 -18.09 5.84
C ASP A 126 18.31 -16.83 6.32
N TYR A 127 17.82 -16.18 7.37
CA TYR A 127 18.48 -15.01 7.96
C TYR A 127 19.79 -15.39 8.65
N ASN A 128 20.87 -14.69 8.29
CA ASN A 128 22.18 -14.84 8.91
C ASN A 128 22.62 -13.51 9.54
N PRO A 129 22.71 -13.42 10.89
CA PRO A 129 23.13 -12.20 11.57
C PRO A 129 24.53 -11.71 11.17
N ALA A 130 25.47 -12.62 10.92
CA ALA A 130 26.84 -12.25 10.56
C ALA A 130 26.91 -11.52 9.21
N LYS A 131 26.02 -11.85 8.27
CA LYS A 131 25.93 -11.21 6.95
C LYS A 131 25.13 -9.91 6.96
N ASN A 132 24.36 -9.65 8.02
CA ASN A 132 23.48 -8.48 8.14
C ASN A 132 23.96 -7.46 9.18
N TYR A 133 25.20 -7.57 9.64
CA TYR A 133 25.70 -6.74 10.73
C TYR A 133 25.55 -5.23 10.46
N ASN A 134 24.82 -4.55 11.35
CA ASN A 134 24.59 -3.11 11.31
C ASN A 134 23.98 -2.54 10.01
N ASN A 135 23.35 -3.39 9.18
CA ASN A 135 22.52 -2.95 8.07
C ASN A 135 21.10 -2.60 8.54
N LEU A 136 20.21 -2.22 7.62
CA LEU A 136 18.82 -1.86 7.95
C LEU A 136 18.07 -2.99 8.68
N LEU A 137 18.19 -4.24 8.22
CA LEU A 137 17.46 -5.37 8.79
C LEU A 137 17.89 -5.65 10.23
N ASP A 138 19.19 -5.71 10.49
CA ASP A 138 19.73 -5.87 11.83
C ASP A 138 19.32 -4.72 12.76
N ARG A 139 19.36 -3.48 12.26
CA ARG A 139 18.95 -2.31 13.03
C ARG A 139 17.50 -2.42 13.47
N VAL A 140 16.57 -2.75 12.57
CA VAL A 140 15.14 -2.96 12.90
C VAL A 140 14.98 -4.01 14.00
N VAL A 141 15.70 -5.14 13.90
CA VAL A 141 15.65 -6.20 14.92
C VAL A 141 16.12 -5.69 16.29
N ARG A 142 17.17 -4.85 16.33
CA ARG A 142 17.74 -4.32 17.58
C ARG A 142 16.82 -3.38 18.36
N HIS A 143 15.83 -2.75 17.72
CA HIS A 143 14.85 -1.89 18.41
C HIS A 143 13.41 -2.36 18.23
N ARG A 144 13.22 -3.67 17.97
CA ARG A 144 11.90 -4.29 17.79
C ARG A 144 10.93 -4.01 18.93
N ASP A 145 11.41 -3.97 20.17
CA ASP A 145 10.54 -3.73 21.33
C ASP A 145 9.95 -2.31 21.31
N SER A 146 10.72 -1.33 20.81
CA SER A 146 10.22 0.03 20.60
C SER A 146 9.16 0.06 19.48
N ILE A 147 9.43 -0.59 18.35
CA ILE A 147 8.46 -0.65 17.23
C ILE A 147 7.15 -1.30 17.69
N ILE A 148 7.23 -2.45 18.36
CA ILE A 148 6.05 -3.22 18.79
C ILE A 148 5.28 -2.47 19.89
N SER A 149 5.95 -1.84 20.86
CA SER A 149 5.26 -1.09 21.91
C SER A 149 4.55 0.16 21.40
N HIS A 150 5.16 0.90 20.46
CA HIS A 150 4.49 2.05 19.84
C HIS A 150 3.31 1.60 18.97
N LEU A 151 3.46 0.53 18.19
CA LEU A 151 2.35 -0.02 17.41
C LEU A 151 1.21 -0.53 18.30
N ASN A 152 1.54 -1.15 19.45
CA ASN A 152 0.55 -1.56 20.44
C ASN A 152 -0.24 -0.36 20.98
N TRP A 153 0.45 0.72 21.36
CA TRP A 153 -0.18 1.95 21.79
C TRP A 153 -1.10 2.53 20.72
N VAL A 154 -0.65 2.60 19.46
CA VAL A 154 -1.48 3.07 18.33
C VAL A 154 -2.74 2.19 18.17
N CYS A 155 -2.62 0.87 18.25
CA CYS A 155 -3.78 -0.03 18.15
C CYS A 155 -4.81 0.21 19.26
N ILE A 156 -4.36 0.41 20.50
CA ILE A 156 -5.23 0.73 21.63
C ILE A 156 -5.90 2.09 21.41
N PHE A 157 -5.13 3.10 21.02
CA PHE A 157 -5.63 4.43 20.73
C PHE A 157 -6.71 4.39 19.64
N LEU A 158 -6.42 3.74 18.51
CA LEU A 158 -7.37 3.59 17.40
C LEU A 158 -8.62 2.82 17.84
N GLY A 159 -8.50 1.76 18.64
CA GLY A 159 -9.65 1.02 19.16
C GLY A 159 -10.60 1.90 19.97
N PHE A 160 -10.07 2.67 20.94
CA PHE A 160 -10.89 3.57 21.76
C PHE A 160 -11.49 4.74 20.95
N HIS A 161 -10.75 5.30 20.01
CA HIS A 161 -11.15 6.50 19.26
C HIS A 161 -11.82 6.21 17.90
N SER A 162 -12.13 4.94 17.62
CA SER A 162 -12.95 4.54 16.48
C SER A 162 -14.14 3.70 16.95
N PHE A 163 -13.92 2.44 17.33
CA PHE A 163 -14.97 1.55 17.81
C PHE A 163 -15.68 2.07 19.07
N GLY A 164 -14.93 2.70 19.98
CA GLY A 164 -15.52 3.35 21.17
C GLY A 164 -16.55 4.43 20.83
N LEU A 165 -16.42 5.12 19.69
CA LEU A 165 -17.40 6.12 19.23
C LEU A 165 -18.73 5.46 18.83
N TYR A 166 -18.70 4.24 18.29
CA TYR A 166 -19.91 3.49 17.97
C TYR A 166 -20.66 3.09 19.25
N ILE A 167 -19.94 2.60 20.26
CA ILE A 167 -20.55 2.27 21.58
C ILE A 167 -21.13 3.54 22.24
N HIS A 168 -20.40 4.66 22.19
CA HIS A 168 -20.89 5.96 22.65
C HIS A 168 -22.20 6.32 21.96
N ASN A 169 -22.26 6.22 20.64
CA ASN A 169 -23.44 6.53 19.85
C ASN A 169 -24.63 5.62 20.18
N ASP A 170 -24.42 4.31 20.29
CA ASP A 170 -25.49 3.37 20.71
C ASP A 170 -26.03 3.72 22.09
N THR A 171 -25.14 4.05 23.04
CA THR A 171 -25.52 4.45 24.39
C THR A 171 -26.30 5.76 24.40
N MET A 172 -25.80 6.80 23.73
CA MET A 172 -26.49 8.11 23.65
C MET A 172 -27.85 7.98 22.97
N ARG A 173 -27.94 7.16 21.92
CA ARG A 173 -29.21 6.88 21.24
C ARG A 173 -30.20 6.16 22.15
N ALA A 174 -29.77 5.12 22.86
CA ALA A 174 -30.62 4.39 23.81
C ALA A 174 -31.11 5.27 24.97
N LEU A 175 -30.29 6.23 25.41
CA LEU A 175 -30.65 7.21 26.44
C LEU A 175 -31.55 8.36 25.94
N GLY A 176 -31.94 8.37 24.66
CA GLY A 176 -32.73 9.46 24.07
C GLY A 176 -31.96 10.78 23.90
N ARG A 177 -30.63 10.75 23.97
CA ARG A 177 -29.74 11.91 23.88
C ARG A 177 -29.15 12.06 22.47
N ALA A 178 -30.02 12.10 21.46
CA ALA A 178 -29.60 12.20 20.05
C ALA A 178 -28.66 13.39 19.74
N PRO A 179 -28.81 14.59 20.34
CA PRO A 179 -27.88 15.70 20.11
C PRO A 179 -26.43 15.42 20.55
N ASP A 180 -26.22 14.50 21.48
CA ASP A 180 -24.88 14.16 22.03
C ASP A 180 -24.16 13.06 21.24
N MET A 181 -24.74 12.61 20.12
CA MET A 181 -24.15 11.60 19.24
C MET A 181 -23.13 12.22 18.27
N PHE A 182 -22.07 11.47 17.96
CA PHE A 182 -21.20 11.76 16.84
C PHE A 182 -21.94 11.46 15.53
N SER A 183 -22.42 12.51 14.86
CA SER A 183 -23.25 12.42 13.65
C SER A 183 -23.30 13.77 12.91
N ASP A 184 -23.81 13.79 11.68
CA ASP A 184 -23.92 15.03 10.89
C ASP A 184 -24.87 16.07 11.51
N THR A 185 -25.87 15.63 12.28
CA THR A 185 -26.87 16.49 12.93
C THR A 185 -26.61 16.71 14.43
N GLY A 186 -25.61 16.01 15.00
CA GLY A 186 -25.19 16.13 16.39
C GLY A 186 -23.81 16.76 16.47
N ILE A 187 -22.84 16.02 17.00
CA ILE A 187 -21.42 16.41 17.04
C ILE A 187 -20.73 15.89 15.76
N PRO A 188 -20.42 16.73 14.76
CA PRO A 188 -19.93 16.25 13.48
C PRO A 188 -18.43 15.94 13.52
N LEU A 189 -18.05 14.77 12.99
CA LEU A 189 -16.67 14.38 12.71
C LEU A 189 -16.47 14.31 11.20
N LYS A 190 -16.23 15.47 10.57
CA LYS A 190 -16.10 15.56 9.11
C LYS A 190 -14.70 15.14 8.64
N PRO A 191 -14.57 14.33 7.57
CA PRO A 191 -13.27 13.97 7.00
C PRO A 191 -12.75 15.09 6.08
N ILE A 192 -12.39 16.24 6.66
CA ILE A 192 -12.04 17.47 5.93
C ILE A 192 -10.89 17.29 4.94
N PHE A 193 -9.92 16.42 5.26
CA PHE A 193 -8.78 16.14 4.37
C PHE A 193 -9.21 15.35 3.14
N ALA A 194 -10.10 14.36 3.29
CA ALA A 194 -10.62 13.61 2.15
C ALA A 194 -11.49 14.51 1.25
N GLN A 195 -12.30 15.39 1.84
CA GLN A 195 -13.08 16.40 1.11
C GLN A 195 -12.17 17.36 0.33
N ALA A 196 -11.06 17.79 0.93
CA ALA A 196 -10.07 18.63 0.24
C ALA A 196 -9.47 17.91 -0.97
N ILE A 197 -9.09 16.63 -0.84
CA ILE A 197 -8.58 15.83 -1.97
C ILE A 197 -9.65 15.66 -3.06
N GLN A 198 -10.90 15.38 -2.69
CA GLN A 198 -12.01 15.30 -3.65
C GLN A 198 -12.18 16.61 -4.43
N ASN A 199 -12.10 17.76 -3.76
CA ASN A 199 -12.18 19.07 -4.41
C ASN A 199 -11.01 19.31 -5.37
N LEU A 200 -9.79 18.90 -5.01
CA LEU A 200 -8.64 19.00 -5.91
C LEU A 200 -8.84 18.17 -7.17
N HIS A 201 -9.34 16.94 -7.05
CA HIS A 201 -9.62 16.09 -8.21
C HIS A 201 -10.76 16.64 -9.08
N LEU A 202 -11.82 17.17 -8.45
CA LEU A 202 -12.95 17.78 -9.15
C LEU A 202 -12.52 19.00 -9.99
N LEU A 203 -11.59 19.80 -9.46
CA LEU A 203 -11.09 21.01 -10.11
C LEU A 203 -9.87 20.76 -11.03
N ALA A 204 -9.39 19.53 -11.16
CA ALA A 204 -8.19 19.23 -11.94
C ALA A 204 -8.34 19.47 -13.46
N PRO A 205 -9.45 19.08 -14.13
CA PRO A 205 -9.61 19.26 -15.57
C PRO A 205 -9.53 20.74 -15.97
N GLY A 206 -8.67 21.06 -16.94
CA GLY A 206 -8.44 22.45 -17.39
C GLY A 206 -7.59 23.32 -16.45
N SER A 207 -7.16 22.79 -15.30
CA SER A 207 -6.34 23.47 -14.30
C SER A 207 -5.02 22.73 -14.10
N THR A 208 -4.92 21.85 -13.10
CA THR A 208 -3.74 21.03 -12.83
C THR A 208 -3.60 19.87 -13.80
N ALA A 209 -4.66 19.53 -14.53
CA ALA A 209 -4.67 18.65 -15.70
C ALA A 209 -5.24 19.41 -16.92
N PRO A 210 -4.46 20.32 -17.55
CA PRO A 210 -4.94 21.22 -18.60
C PRO A 210 -5.56 20.51 -19.81
N ASN A 211 -5.04 19.33 -20.16
CA ASN A 211 -5.46 18.57 -21.33
C ASN A 211 -6.55 17.51 -21.00
N ALA A 212 -6.95 17.37 -19.74
CA ALA A 212 -8.03 16.48 -19.34
C ALA A 212 -9.37 17.21 -19.48
N LEU A 213 -10.37 16.54 -20.08
CA LEU A 213 -11.71 17.11 -20.29
C LEU A 213 -12.65 16.86 -19.11
N THR A 214 -12.43 15.78 -18.36
CA THR A 214 -13.28 15.35 -17.23
C THR A 214 -12.41 14.81 -16.09
N THR A 215 -13.03 14.54 -14.94
CA THR A 215 -12.41 13.83 -13.83
C THR A 215 -11.98 12.42 -14.21
N ALA A 216 -11.08 11.82 -13.42
CA ALA A 216 -10.58 10.46 -13.65
C ALA A 216 -11.64 9.36 -13.43
N SER A 217 -12.68 9.66 -12.62
CA SER A 217 -13.86 8.85 -12.37
C SER A 217 -15.12 9.62 -12.73
#